data_AF-A0A7X6X5F1-F1
#
_entry.id   AF-A0A7X6X5F1-F1
#
_cell.length_a   1.000
_cell.length_b   1.000
_cell.length_c   1.000
_cell.angle_alpha   90.00
_cell.angle_beta   90.00
_cell.angle_gamma   90.00
#
_symmetry.space_group_name_H-M   'P 1'
#
loop_
_entity.id
_entity.type
_entity.pdbx_description
1 polymer ?
#
loop_
_entity_poly.entity_id
_entity_poly.type
_entity_poly.pdbx_seq_one_letter_code
_entity_poly.pdbx_strand_id
1 'polypeptide(L)'
;MMLNLTQKERMLLEDQKSHEEICVQKYHSFANQVQDPQLRQLLHEYGAQEQQHLQTINQILAGQMPALPQQGPSGGQTMPSGKSTKPESASSTPVGPNDALLLNDLLMTEKYVSGTYDTAIFEFTDSNIRQILNHIQKEEQQHGEGIFQYMQSHGLYNPH
;
A
#
# COMPACT_ATOMS: atom_id res chain seq x y z
N MET A 1 -20.55 20.72 2.13
CA MET A 1 -19.83 21.49 3.16
C MET A 1 -18.36 21.46 2.79
N MET A 2 -17.67 22.59 2.87
CA MET A 2 -16.21 22.65 2.65
C MET A 2 -15.53 22.13 3.92
N LEU A 3 -14.57 21.23 3.78
CA LEU A 3 -13.78 20.73 4.91
C LEU A 3 -12.95 21.87 5.53
N ASN A 4 -13.08 22.05 6.84
CA ASN A 4 -12.29 23.03 7.61
C ASN A 4 -11.17 22.31 8.35
N LEU A 5 -10.02 22.18 7.70
CA LEU A 5 -8.80 21.63 8.31
C LEU A 5 -8.13 22.67 9.21
N THR A 6 -7.69 22.24 10.38
CA THR A 6 -6.73 23.00 11.19
C THR A 6 -5.38 23.12 10.48
N GLN A 7 -4.54 24.04 10.94
CA GLN A 7 -3.17 24.16 10.41
C GLN A 7 -2.37 22.87 10.60
N LYS A 8 -2.52 22.19 11.74
CA LYS A 8 -1.83 20.94 12.05
C LYS A 8 -2.29 19.81 11.11
N GLU A 9 -3.59 19.64 10.95
CA GLU A 9 -4.17 18.65 10.03
C GLU A 9 -3.72 18.86 8.58
N ARG A 10 -3.65 20.13 8.13
CA ARG A 10 -3.12 20.45 6.79
C ARG A 10 -1.65 20.05 6.66
N MET A 11 -0.79 20.38 7.63
CA MET A 11 0.63 19.98 7.59
C MET A 11 0.79 18.46 7.53
N LEU A 12 0.05 17.73 8.36
CA LEU A 12 0.06 16.28 8.36
C LEU A 12 -0.37 15.69 7.00
N LEU A 13 -1.37 16.27 6.33
CA LEU A 13 -1.78 15.83 5.00
C LEU A 13 -0.77 16.17 3.91
N GLU A 14 -0.05 17.30 4.01
CA GLU A 14 1.04 17.61 3.06
C GLU A 14 2.23 16.66 3.24
N ASP A 15 2.52 16.24 4.47
CA ASP A 15 3.50 15.20 4.75
C ASP A 15 3.04 13.86 4.14
N GLN A 16 1.79 13.43 4.41
CA GLN A 16 1.25 12.21 3.80
C GLN A 16 1.27 12.25 2.28
N LYS A 17 0.84 13.37 1.68
CA LYS A 17 0.90 13.56 0.23
C LYS A 17 2.32 13.34 -0.30
N SER A 18 3.33 13.89 0.36
CA SER A 18 4.73 13.73 -0.04
C SER A 18 5.20 12.28 0.07
N HIS A 19 4.73 11.55 1.09
CA HIS A 19 4.99 10.11 1.22
C HIS A 19 4.34 9.31 0.09
N GLU A 20 3.06 9.54 -0.19
CA GLU A 20 2.33 8.87 -1.29
C GLU A 20 2.98 9.13 -2.65
N GLU A 21 3.45 10.36 -2.89
CA GLU A 21 4.19 10.70 -4.12
C GLU A 21 5.48 9.87 -4.26
N ILE A 22 6.17 9.60 -3.15
CA ILE A 22 7.35 8.74 -3.13
C ILE A 22 6.96 7.28 -3.35
N CYS A 23 5.91 6.78 -2.71
CA CYS A 23 5.41 5.42 -2.91
C CYS A 23 5.06 5.16 -4.39
N VAL A 24 4.24 6.02 -5.00
CA VAL A 24 3.89 5.96 -6.44
C VAL A 24 5.14 5.89 -7.31
N GLN A 25 6.11 6.79 -7.07
CA GLN A 25 7.36 6.83 -7.85
C GLN A 25 8.16 5.55 -7.69
N LYS A 26 8.32 5.04 -6.46
CA LYS A 26 9.09 3.84 -6.17
C LYS A 26 8.45 2.60 -6.79
N TYR A 27 7.15 2.37 -6.60
CA TYR A 27 6.47 1.22 -7.20
C TYR A 27 6.57 1.23 -8.72
N HIS A 28 6.29 2.36 -9.36
CA HIS A 28 6.39 2.45 -10.81
C HIS A 28 7.83 2.24 -11.30
N SER A 29 8.81 2.83 -10.62
CA SER A 29 10.23 2.67 -10.95
C SER A 29 10.71 1.23 -10.79
N PHE A 30 10.37 0.58 -9.68
CA PHE A 30 10.89 -0.74 -9.34
C PHE A 30 10.18 -1.85 -10.11
N ALA A 31 8.88 -1.70 -10.43
CA ALA A 31 8.17 -2.62 -11.33
C ALA A 31 8.88 -2.77 -12.69
N ASN A 32 9.50 -1.69 -13.19
CA ASN A 32 10.25 -1.70 -14.44
C ASN A 32 11.67 -2.29 -14.33
N GLN A 33 12.16 -2.51 -13.10
CA GLN A 33 13.52 -3.00 -12.83
C GLN A 33 13.56 -4.47 -12.40
N VAL A 34 12.48 -4.97 -11.80
CA VAL A 34 12.40 -6.36 -11.34
C VAL A 34 12.32 -7.34 -12.51
N GLN A 35 12.91 -8.51 -12.32
CA GLN A 35 13.00 -9.53 -13.37
C GLN A 35 11.79 -10.47 -13.38
N ASP A 36 11.32 -10.85 -12.18
CA ASP A 36 10.18 -11.75 -12.03
C ASP A 36 8.87 -11.08 -12.51
N PRO A 37 8.18 -11.65 -13.53
CA PRO A 37 6.89 -11.15 -13.98
C PRO A 37 5.80 -11.11 -12.90
N GLN A 38 5.79 -12.06 -11.96
CA GLN A 38 4.82 -12.07 -10.86
C GLN A 38 5.07 -10.90 -9.92
N LEU A 39 6.33 -10.64 -9.59
CA LEU A 39 6.72 -9.48 -8.80
C LEU A 39 6.38 -8.17 -9.51
N ARG A 40 6.66 -8.08 -10.81
CA ARG A 40 6.31 -6.90 -11.61
C ARG A 40 4.81 -6.60 -11.54
N GLN A 41 3.97 -7.63 -11.69
CA GLN A 41 2.52 -7.48 -11.61
C GLN A 41 2.08 -7.00 -10.21
N LEU A 42 2.66 -7.57 -9.15
CA LEU A 42 2.41 -7.16 -7.77
C LEU A 42 2.76 -5.67 -7.55
N LEU A 43 3.94 -5.24 -8.00
CA LEU A 43 4.38 -3.85 -7.85
C LEU A 43 3.53 -2.87 -8.68
N HIS A 44 3.03 -3.28 -9.85
CA HIS A 44 2.08 -2.47 -10.61
C HIS A 44 0.72 -2.33 -9.93
N GLU A 45 0.25 -3.40 -9.28
CA GLU A 45 -1.01 -3.36 -8.52
C GLU A 45 -0.91 -2.39 -7.34
N TYR A 46 0.13 -2.49 -6.52
CA TYR A 46 0.33 -1.57 -5.40
C TYR A 46 0.56 -0.14 -5.87
N GLY A 47 1.38 0.10 -6.90
CA GLY A 47 1.54 1.43 -7.47
C GLY A 47 0.23 2.08 -7.95
N ALA A 48 -0.75 1.28 -8.38
CA ALA A 48 -2.09 1.79 -8.73
C ALA A 48 -2.92 2.16 -7.49
N GLN A 49 -2.76 1.44 -6.37
CA GLN A 49 -3.41 1.74 -5.09
C GLN A 49 -2.81 3.01 -4.46
N GLU A 50 -1.49 3.17 -4.50
CA GLU A 50 -0.82 4.40 -4.03
C GLU A 50 -1.24 5.65 -4.81
N GLN A 51 -1.50 5.49 -6.10
CA GLN A 51 -2.05 6.58 -6.91
C GLN A 51 -3.45 7.00 -6.41
N GLN A 52 -4.25 6.05 -5.92
CA GLN A 52 -5.56 6.30 -5.31
C GLN A 52 -5.42 6.93 -3.92
N HIS A 53 -4.46 6.50 -3.10
CA HIS A 53 -4.13 7.12 -1.82
C HIS A 53 -3.77 8.59 -2.03
N LEU A 54 -2.82 8.88 -2.91
CA LEU A 54 -2.41 10.24 -3.29
C LEU A 54 -3.60 11.08 -3.75
N GLN A 55 -4.48 10.54 -4.59
CA GLN A 55 -5.66 11.25 -5.06
C GLN A 55 -6.62 11.57 -3.90
N THR A 56 -6.81 10.63 -2.98
CA THR A 56 -7.65 10.79 -1.79
C THR A 56 -7.11 11.91 -0.89
N ILE A 57 -5.81 11.93 -0.63
CA ILE A 57 -5.17 13.01 0.16
C ILE A 57 -5.33 14.37 -0.53
N ASN A 58 -5.13 14.44 -1.85
CA ASN A 58 -5.32 15.67 -2.61
C ASN A 58 -6.78 16.18 -2.57
N GLN A 59 -7.78 15.30 -2.59
CA GLN A 59 -9.18 15.68 -2.44
C GLN A 59 -9.44 16.32 -1.07
N ILE A 60 -8.93 15.71 0.01
CA ILE A 60 -9.07 16.25 1.37
C ILE A 60 -8.39 17.63 1.48
N LEU A 61 -7.17 17.77 0.96
CA LEU A 61 -6.43 19.05 0.94
C LEU A 61 -7.16 20.15 0.15
N ALA A 62 -7.89 19.77 -0.91
CA ALA A 62 -8.74 20.64 -1.72
C ALA A 62 -10.09 20.97 -1.06
N GLY A 63 -10.34 20.46 0.15
CA GLY A 63 -11.56 20.72 0.92
C GLY A 63 -12.74 19.83 0.54
N GLN A 64 -12.51 18.75 -0.20
CA GLN A 64 -13.51 17.77 -0.63
C GLN A 64 -13.45 16.55 0.29
N MET A 65 -14.60 16.03 0.70
CA MET A 65 -14.68 14.78 1.45
C MET A 65 -14.76 13.62 0.45
N PRO A 66 -13.73 12.76 0.34
CA PRO A 66 -13.80 11.55 -0.46
C PRO A 66 -14.97 10.69 0.00
N ALA A 67 -15.65 10.02 -0.94
CA ALA A 67 -16.54 8.95 -0.56
C ALA A 67 -15.68 7.83 0.01
N LEU A 68 -15.94 7.40 1.25
CA LEU A 68 -15.33 6.16 1.72
C LEU A 68 -15.73 5.07 0.70
N PRO A 69 -14.77 4.28 0.19
CA PRO A 69 -15.13 3.09 -0.54
C PRO A 69 -16.06 2.30 0.37
N GLN A 70 -17.29 2.15 -0.10
CA GLN A 70 -18.33 1.52 0.66
C GLN A 70 -17.81 0.10 0.90
N GLN A 71 -17.45 -0.22 2.14
CA GLN A 71 -17.39 -1.60 2.60
C GLN A 71 -18.84 -2.10 2.58
N GLY A 72 -19.39 -2.31 1.38
CA GLY A 72 -20.47 -3.26 1.23
C GLY A 72 -19.98 -4.56 1.85
N PRO A 73 -20.88 -5.38 2.42
CA PRO A 73 -20.51 -6.76 2.66
C PRO A 73 -20.11 -7.27 1.28
N SER A 74 -18.81 -7.48 1.06
CA SER A 74 -18.32 -8.23 -0.09
C SER A 74 -19.06 -9.55 0.00
N GLY A 75 -20.14 -9.64 -0.76
CA GLY A 75 -20.96 -10.82 -0.88
C GLY A 75 -19.99 -11.94 -1.16
N GLY A 76 -20.12 -13.01 -0.38
CA GLY A 76 -19.22 -14.14 -0.41
C GLY A 76 -18.87 -14.51 -1.84
N GLN A 77 -17.69 -14.09 -2.27
CA GLN A 77 -17.00 -14.81 -3.32
C GLN A 77 -16.58 -16.10 -2.65
N THR A 78 -17.45 -17.09 -2.85
CA THR A 78 -17.12 -18.50 -2.75
C THR A 78 -15.76 -18.69 -3.41
N MET A 79 -14.73 -18.81 -2.57
CA MET A 79 -13.51 -19.49 -2.94
C MET A 79 -13.96 -20.84 -3.51
N PRO A 80 -13.66 -21.18 -4.77
CA PRO A 80 -13.85 -22.55 -5.19
C PRO A 80 -12.96 -23.39 -4.26
N SER A 81 -13.56 -24.33 -3.53
CA SER A 81 -12.83 -25.45 -2.94
C SER A 81 -12.23 -26.29 -4.08
N GLY A 82 -11.17 -25.74 -4.68
CA GLY A 82 -10.27 -26.40 -5.60
C GLY A 82 -9.28 -27.19 -4.78
N LYS A 83 -9.62 -28.45 -4.55
CA LYS A 83 -8.72 -29.62 -4.51
C LYS A 83 -7.24 -29.27 -4.36
N SER A 84 -6.66 -29.67 -3.23
CA SER A 84 -5.24 -29.65 -2.91
C SER A 84 -4.41 -30.38 -3.98
N THR A 85 -4.09 -29.71 -5.07
CA THR A 85 -2.95 -30.01 -5.92
C THR A 85 -1.82 -29.14 -5.41
N LYS A 86 -0.78 -29.78 -4.86
CA LYS A 86 0.53 -29.15 -4.67
C LYS A 86 0.85 -28.33 -5.93
N PRO A 87 1.31 -27.08 -5.82
CA PRO A 87 1.91 -26.43 -6.98
C PRO A 87 3.10 -27.30 -7.36
N GLU A 88 3.00 -27.94 -8.53
CA GLU A 88 4.20 -28.36 -9.25
C GLU A 88 5.12 -27.14 -9.33
N SER A 89 6.39 -27.38 -9.07
CA SER A 89 7.47 -26.41 -9.10
C SER A 89 7.51 -25.76 -10.48
N ALA A 90 6.67 -24.74 -10.70
CA ALA A 90 6.92 -23.72 -11.68
C ALA A 90 8.31 -23.21 -11.35
N SER A 91 9.24 -23.39 -12.28
CA SER A 91 10.59 -22.88 -12.19
C SER A 91 10.50 -21.38 -11.91
N SER A 92 10.53 -21.00 -10.64
CA SER A 92 10.60 -19.61 -10.22
C SER A 92 11.89 -19.08 -10.84
N THR A 93 11.75 -18.00 -11.61
CA THR A 93 12.94 -17.32 -12.11
C THR A 93 13.75 -16.93 -10.88
N PRO A 94 15.04 -17.29 -10.79
CA PRO A 94 15.84 -16.95 -9.62
C PRO A 94 15.76 -15.45 -9.37
N VAL A 95 15.22 -15.05 -8.22
CA VAL A 95 15.12 -13.63 -7.87
C VAL A 95 16.53 -13.14 -7.59
N GLY A 96 16.98 -12.18 -8.38
CA GLY A 96 18.36 -11.68 -8.32
C GLY A 96 18.63 -10.84 -7.06
N PRO A 97 19.90 -10.63 -6.69
CA PRO A 97 20.27 -9.74 -5.58
C PRO A 97 19.73 -8.31 -5.72
N ASN A 98 19.54 -7.84 -6.95
CA ASN A 98 18.94 -6.53 -7.24
C ASN A 98 17.49 -6.46 -6.77
N ASP A 99 16.66 -7.44 -7.12
CA ASP A 99 15.25 -7.50 -6.74
C ASP A 99 15.11 -7.57 -5.21
N ALA A 100 16.00 -8.28 -4.52
CA ALA A 100 16.05 -8.31 -3.06
C ALA A 100 16.32 -6.92 -2.45
N LEU A 101 17.22 -6.12 -3.04
CA LEU A 101 17.50 -4.76 -2.57
C LEU A 101 16.28 -3.85 -2.76
N LEU A 102 15.66 -3.89 -3.95
CA LEU A 102 14.47 -3.09 -4.26
C LEU A 102 13.30 -3.43 -3.33
N LEU A 103 13.10 -4.72 -3.03
CA LEU A 103 12.03 -5.17 -2.14
C LEU A 103 12.27 -4.78 -0.68
N ASN A 104 13.52 -4.82 -0.21
CA ASN A 104 13.85 -4.30 1.12
C ASN A 104 13.57 -2.80 1.22
N ASP A 105 13.91 -2.02 0.18
CA ASP A 105 13.63 -0.58 0.13
C ASP A 105 12.12 -0.30 0.18
N LEU A 106 11.31 -0.98 -0.64
CA LEU A 106 9.86 -0.87 -0.59
C LEU A 106 9.32 -1.27 0.78
N LEU A 107 9.72 -2.42 1.33
CA LEU A 107 9.24 -2.88 2.64
C LEU A 107 9.56 -1.90 3.77
N MET A 108 10.72 -1.23 3.74
CA MET A 108 11.04 -0.17 4.70
C MET A 108 10.20 1.09 4.47
N THR A 109 9.90 1.42 3.21
CA THR A 109 9.02 2.53 2.83
C THR A 109 7.62 2.30 3.38
N GLU A 110 7.00 1.16 3.10
CA GLU A 110 5.66 0.79 3.61
C GLU A 110 5.57 0.89 5.13
N LYS A 111 6.56 0.33 5.83
CA LYS A 111 6.61 0.38 7.29
C LYS A 111 6.68 1.81 7.82
N TYR A 112 7.46 2.66 7.16
CA TYR A 112 7.58 4.06 7.54
C TYR A 112 6.27 4.80 7.29
N VAL A 113 5.73 4.74 6.07
CA VAL A 113 4.52 5.48 5.65
C VAL A 113 3.32 5.05 6.48
N SER A 114 3.07 3.74 6.62
CA SER A 114 2.02 3.19 7.48
C SER A 114 2.10 3.69 8.93
N GLY A 115 3.32 3.81 9.48
CA GLY A 115 3.53 4.35 10.83
C GLY A 115 3.24 5.85 10.95
N THR A 116 3.42 6.63 9.88
CA THR A 116 3.11 8.06 9.90
C THR A 116 1.59 8.32 9.93
N TYR A 117 0.80 7.42 9.33
CA TYR A 117 -0.66 7.50 9.38
C TYR A 117 -1.22 7.36 10.80
N ASP A 118 -0.59 6.60 11.70
CA ASP A 118 -1.00 6.53 13.12
C ASP A 118 -1.06 7.93 13.75
N THR A 119 -0.01 8.72 13.55
CA THR A 119 0.07 10.08 14.08
C THR A 119 -0.99 10.98 13.45
N ALA A 120 -1.17 10.90 12.13
CA ALA A 120 -2.19 11.67 11.45
C ALA A 120 -3.59 11.32 11.97
N ILE A 121 -3.96 10.04 11.97
CA ILE A 121 -5.26 9.55 12.46
C ILE A 121 -5.54 10.02 13.88
N PHE A 122 -4.55 9.98 14.77
CA PHE A 122 -4.73 10.38 16.16
C PHE A 122 -5.06 11.87 16.29
N GLU A 123 -4.38 12.72 15.53
CA GLU A 123 -4.43 14.18 15.61
C GLU A 123 -5.61 14.81 14.85
N PHE A 124 -6.23 14.08 13.91
CA PHE A 124 -7.40 14.55 13.18
C PHE A 124 -8.65 14.61 14.06
N THR A 125 -9.40 15.70 13.93
CA THR A 125 -10.60 15.98 14.73
C THR A 125 -11.89 15.49 14.04
N ASP A 126 -11.92 15.47 12.70
CA ASP A 126 -13.06 14.98 11.92
C ASP A 126 -13.04 13.44 11.83
N SER A 127 -14.09 12.80 12.35
CA SER A 127 -14.19 11.33 12.37
C SER A 127 -14.27 10.68 10.98
N ASN A 128 -14.82 11.36 9.97
CA ASN A 128 -14.87 10.82 8.62
C ASN A 128 -13.48 10.80 8.00
N ILE A 129 -12.69 11.88 8.20
CA ILE A 129 -11.30 11.90 7.73
C ILE A 129 -10.49 10.82 8.45
N ARG A 130 -10.67 10.65 9.76
CA ARG A 130 -10.02 9.56 10.50
C ARG A 130 -10.32 8.20 9.86
N GLN A 131 -11.56 7.92 9.50
CA GLN A 131 -11.92 6.64 8.86
C GLN A 131 -11.26 6.47 7.49
N ILE A 132 -11.15 7.54 6.70
CA ILE A 132 -10.45 7.52 5.40
C ILE A 132 -8.96 7.24 5.61
N LEU A 133 -8.30 7.94 6.52
CA LEU A 133 -6.88 7.73 6.82
C LEU A 133 -6.62 6.33 7.40
N ASN A 134 -7.52 5.79 8.23
CA ASN A 134 -7.45 4.40 8.70
C ASN A 134 -7.55 3.40 7.54
N HIS A 135 -8.39 3.70 6.54
CA HIS A 135 -8.52 2.83 5.38
C HIS A 135 -7.22 2.79 4.57
N ILE A 136 -6.62 3.94 4.29
CA ILE A 136 -5.31 4.04 3.62
C ILE A 136 -4.26 3.28 4.41
N GLN A 137 -4.12 3.56 5.71
CA GLN A 137 -3.14 2.87 6.56
C GLN A 137 -3.27 1.35 6.53
N LYS A 138 -4.50 0.83 6.47
CA LYS A 138 -4.74 -0.61 6.34
C LYS A 138 -4.22 -1.15 5.01
N GLU A 139 -4.38 -0.40 3.91
CA GLU A 139 -3.86 -0.78 2.61
C GLU A 139 -2.31 -0.74 2.59
N GLU A 140 -1.67 0.26 3.19
CA GLU A 140 -0.20 0.29 3.40
C GLU A 140 0.30 -0.96 4.14
N GLN A 141 -0.42 -1.40 5.18
CA GLN A 141 -0.08 -2.63 5.90
C GLN A 141 -0.20 -3.86 5.01
N GLN A 142 -1.19 -3.89 4.11
CA GLN A 142 -1.40 -4.99 3.18
C GLN A 142 -0.34 -5.02 2.07
N HIS A 143 0.12 -3.86 1.60
CA HIS A 143 1.25 -3.76 0.67
C HIS A 143 2.52 -4.32 1.30
N GLY A 144 2.83 -3.87 2.53
CA GLY A 144 3.95 -4.38 3.32
C GLY A 144 3.86 -5.89 3.58
N GLU A 145 2.68 -6.40 3.89
CA GLU A 145 2.44 -7.85 4.04
C GLU A 145 2.71 -8.62 2.74
N GLY A 146 2.20 -8.14 1.61
CA GLY A 146 2.40 -8.81 0.33
C GLY A 146 3.87 -8.85 -0.10
N ILE A 147 4.61 -7.75 0.09
CA ILE A 147 6.06 -7.72 -0.16
C ILE A 147 6.77 -8.71 0.77
N PHE A 148 6.45 -8.71 2.06
CA PHE A 148 7.01 -9.63 3.02
C PHE A 148 6.79 -11.10 2.62
N GLN A 149 5.56 -11.47 2.25
CA GLN A 149 5.21 -12.83 1.84
C GLN A 149 5.93 -13.25 0.55
N TYR A 150 6.03 -12.33 -0.42
CA TYR A 150 6.81 -12.57 -1.63
C TYR A 150 8.28 -12.83 -1.30
N MET A 151 8.91 -11.97 -0.49
CA MET A 151 10.31 -12.13 -0.09
C MET A 151 10.53 -13.43 0.70
N GLN A 152 9.63 -13.78 1.62
CA GLN A 152 9.72 -15.00 2.41
C GLN A 152 9.64 -16.26 1.53
N SER A 153 8.69 -16.32 0.59
CA SER A 153 8.52 -17.48 -0.31
C SER A 153 9.70 -17.68 -1.27
N HIS A 154 10.50 -16.64 -1.51
CA HIS A 154 11.71 -16.68 -2.35
C HIS A 154 13.01 -16.75 -1.54
N GLY A 155 12.92 -16.92 -0.21
CA GLY A 155 14.10 -17.02 0.66
C GLY A 155 14.90 -15.72 0.83
N LEU A 156 14.30 -14.57 0.50
CA LEU A 156 14.92 -13.24 0.58
C LEU A 156 14.69 -12.56 1.94
N TYR A 157 13.76 -13.09 2.73
CA TYR A 157 13.47 -12.60 4.07
C TYR A 157 13.30 -13.77 5.02
N ASN A 158 14.01 -13.73 6.15
CA ASN A 158 13.88 -14.72 7.20
C ASN A 158 13.31 -14.09 8.47
N PRO A 159 12.07 -14.44 8.88
CA PRO A 159 11.50 -13.94 10.12
C PRO A 159 11.97 -14.69 11.39
N HIS A 160 12.74 -15.79 11.26
CA HIS A 160 13.10 -16.69 12.38
C HIS A 160 14.57 -17.09 12.43
#